data_AF-A0A354GSP8-F1
#
_entry.id   AF-A0A354GSP8-F1
#
_cell.length_a   1.000
_cell.length_b   1.000
_cell.length_c   1.000
_cell.angle_alpha   90.00
_cell.angle_beta   90.00
_cell.angle_gamma   90.00
#
_symmetry.space_group_name_H-M   'P 1'
#
loop_
_entity.id
_entity.type
_entity.pdbx_description
1 polymer ?
#
loop_
_entity_poly.entity_id
_entity_poly.type
_entity_poly.pdbx_seq_one_letter_code
_entity_poly.pdbx_strand_id
1 'polypeptide(L)'
;MEDDEIRVLVASFDTKDKAARHAAWQQLRDLGDRVLAFFEEFFPFAKRHEARRDMAFHSIRYARTNNIAFRIGLAAIADRSSIVRYRGCCILAYSLSRDAVPALEGLLGHSDKKTAEDARAVIDAIQNRNHHYFIDRKHSGQMFWEVRKGDVA
;
A
#
# COMPACT_ATOMS: atom_id res chain seq x y z
N MET A 1 -7.55 3.73 -23.33
CA MET A 1 -6.13 3.84 -22.99
C MET A 1 -5.54 2.47 -23.18
N GLU A 2 -4.57 2.41 -24.10
CA GLU A 2 -3.87 1.19 -24.48
C GLU A 2 -2.78 0.85 -23.46
N ASP A 3 -2.36 -0.42 -23.40
CA ASP A 3 -1.41 -0.90 -22.38
C ASP A 3 -0.07 -0.15 -22.42
N ASP A 4 0.42 0.22 -23.60
CA ASP A 4 1.68 0.95 -23.74
C ASP A 4 1.57 2.40 -23.21
N GLU A 5 0.42 3.04 -23.40
CA GLU A 5 0.14 4.36 -22.82
C GLU A 5 0.11 4.29 -21.29
N ILE A 6 -0.48 3.22 -20.75
CA ILE A 6 -0.51 2.99 -19.30
C ILE A 6 0.92 2.79 -18.77
N ARG A 7 1.76 1.98 -19.43
CA ARG A 7 3.17 1.79 -19.05
C ARG A 7 3.94 3.10 -19.04
N VAL A 8 3.79 3.93 -20.06
CA VAL A 8 4.44 5.26 -20.14
C VAL A 8 4.01 6.14 -18.97
N LEU A 9 2.70 6.20 -18.67
CA LEU A 9 2.18 6.97 -17.54
C LEU A 9 2.66 6.43 -16.19
N VAL A 10 2.72 5.11 -16.00
CA VAL A 10 3.25 4.50 -14.78
C VAL A 10 4.74 4.79 -14.63
N ALA A 11 5.53 4.66 -15.70
CA ALA A 11 6.95 5.00 -15.70
C ALA A 11 7.21 6.47 -15.35
N SER A 12 6.29 7.38 -15.73
CA SER A 12 6.38 8.81 -15.40
C SER A 12 6.29 9.10 -13.88
N PHE A 13 5.90 8.11 -13.07
CA PHE A 13 5.94 8.24 -11.60
C PHE A 13 7.37 8.36 -11.08
N ASP A 14 8.39 7.90 -11.81
CA ASP A 14 9.80 7.88 -11.37
C ASP A 14 10.48 9.26 -11.42
N THR A 15 9.79 10.26 -10.87
CA THR A 15 10.22 11.65 -10.75
C THR A 15 10.10 12.17 -9.32
N LYS A 16 10.93 13.16 -8.95
CA LYS A 16 10.75 13.89 -7.68
C LYS A 16 9.55 14.84 -7.71
N ASP A 17 9.12 15.24 -8.91
CA ASP A 17 8.07 16.23 -9.09
C ASP A 17 6.71 15.66 -8.66
N LYS A 18 6.17 16.20 -7.56
CA LYS A 18 4.86 15.82 -7.03
C LYS A 18 3.72 16.19 -7.98
N ALA A 19 3.81 17.32 -8.68
CA ALA A 19 2.78 17.75 -9.61
C ALA A 19 2.71 16.81 -10.82
N ALA A 20 3.88 16.42 -11.36
CA ALA A 20 3.95 15.43 -12.44
C ALA A 20 3.34 14.08 -12.05
N ARG A 21 3.71 13.52 -10.88
CA ARG A 21 3.11 12.25 -10.39
C ARG A 21 1.61 12.37 -10.19
N HIS A 22 1.15 13.50 -9.66
CA HIS A 22 -0.28 13.74 -9.49
C HIS A 22 -1.01 13.81 -10.84
N ALA A 23 -0.45 14.50 -11.84
CA ALA A 23 -1.01 14.59 -13.18
C ALA A 23 -1.07 13.24 -13.89
N ALA A 24 -0.04 12.40 -13.72
CA ALA A 24 -0.06 11.02 -14.22
C ALA A 24 -1.16 10.19 -13.54
N TRP A 25 -1.32 10.31 -12.21
CA TRP A 25 -2.39 9.63 -11.49
C TRP A 25 -3.79 10.08 -11.94
N GLN A 26 -4.02 11.37 -12.23
CA GLN A 26 -5.32 11.84 -12.72
C GLN A 26 -5.75 11.14 -14.02
N GLN A 27 -4.79 10.75 -14.86
CA GLN A 27 -5.06 10.02 -16.10
C GLN A 27 -5.30 8.52 -15.85
N LEU A 28 -4.63 7.95 -14.84
CA LEU A 28 -4.71 6.52 -14.53
C LEU A 28 -5.88 6.14 -13.62
N ARG A 29 -6.36 7.06 -12.78
CA ARG A 29 -7.30 6.72 -11.68
C ARG A 29 -8.61 6.08 -12.15
N ASP A 30 -9.07 6.43 -13.36
CA ASP A 30 -10.35 5.95 -13.91
C ASP A 30 -10.23 4.53 -14.49
N LEU A 31 -9.01 3.99 -14.63
CA LEU A 31 -8.78 2.59 -14.99
C LEU A 31 -9.17 1.62 -13.87
N GLY A 32 -9.45 2.11 -12.67
CA GLY A 32 -9.82 1.26 -11.54
C GLY A 32 -8.66 0.36 -11.11
N ASP A 33 -8.93 -0.93 -10.94
CA ASP A 33 -7.95 -1.93 -10.53
C ASP A 33 -7.08 -2.45 -11.69
N ARG A 34 -7.42 -2.16 -12.95
CA ARG A 34 -6.60 -2.51 -14.13
C ARG A 34 -5.19 -1.93 -14.04
N VAL A 35 -5.03 -0.76 -13.41
CA VAL A 35 -3.71 -0.12 -13.22
C VAL A 35 -2.75 -0.96 -12.37
N LEU A 36 -3.26 -1.86 -11.52
CA LEU A 36 -2.46 -2.62 -10.58
C LEU A 36 -1.46 -3.55 -11.26
N ALA A 37 -1.82 -4.15 -12.39
CA ALA A 37 -0.90 -5.01 -13.14
C ALA A 37 0.36 -4.24 -13.58
N PHE A 38 0.17 -2.99 -14.00
CA PHE A 38 1.26 -2.11 -14.43
C PHE A 38 2.06 -1.56 -13.25
N PHE A 39 1.39 -1.30 -12.11
CA PHE A 39 2.09 -0.99 -10.86
C PHE A 39 2.97 -2.16 -10.43
N GLU A 40 2.45 -3.38 -10.39
CA GLU A 40 3.22 -4.58 -10.03
C GLU A 40 4.41 -4.81 -10.98
N GLU A 41 4.19 -4.64 -12.28
CA GLU A 41 5.24 -4.71 -13.30
C GLU A 41 6.37 -3.70 -13.03
N PHE A 42 6.03 -2.43 -12.76
CA PHE A 42 7.02 -1.35 -12.65
C PHE A 42 7.60 -1.13 -11.25
N PHE A 43 6.88 -1.52 -10.18
CA PHE A 43 7.26 -1.28 -8.79
C PHE A 43 8.72 -1.62 -8.44
N PRO A 44 9.26 -2.81 -8.80
CA PRO A 44 10.64 -3.16 -8.47
C PRO A 44 11.69 -2.34 -9.25
N PHE A 45 11.32 -1.78 -10.40
CA PHE A 45 12.23 -1.04 -11.29
C PHE A 45 12.23 0.46 -11.02
N ALA A 46 11.20 0.99 -10.36
CA ALA A 46 11.11 2.39 -10.00
C ALA A 46 12.27 2.79 -9.06
N LYS A 47 13.11 3.72 -9.49
CA LYS A 47 14.33 4.10 -8.76
C LYS A 47 13.99 4.91 -7.51
N ARG A 48 13.01 5.82 -7.63
CA ARG A 48 12.59 6.74 -6.58
C ARG A 48 11.61 6.12 -5.60
N HIS A 49 11.84 6.40 -4.33
CA HIS A 49 10.94 5.94 -3.27
C HIS A 49 9.59 6.67 -3.34
N GLU A 50 9.53 7.88 -3.88
CA GLU A 50 8.29 8.62 -4.11
C GLU A 50 7.36 7.90 -5.10
N ALA A 51 7.92 7.31 -6.15
CA ALA A 51 7.17 6.52 -7.13
C ALA A 51 6.57 5.27 -6.48
N ARG A 52 7.42 4.49 -5.78
CA ARG A 52 7.00 3.27 -5.08
C ARG A 52 5.99 3.57 -3.97
N ARG A 53 6.18 4.66 -3.21
CA ARG A 53 5.22 5.13 -2.22
C ARG A 53 3.86 5.43 -2.84
N ASP A 54 3.83 6.15 -3.95
CA ASP A 54 2.57 6.56 -4.59
C ASP A 54 1.85 5.37 -5.21
N MET A 55 2.57 4.46 -5.89
CA MET A 55 2.01 3.20 -6.38
C MET A 55 1.42 2.34 -5.26
N ALA A 56 2.15 2.17 -4.15
CA ALA A 56 1.64 1.46 -2.97
C ALA A 56 0.39 2.17 -2.39
N PHE A 57 0.44 3.50 -2.23
CA PHE A 57 -0.68 4.28 -1.72
C PHE A 57 -1.96 4.10 -2.55
N HIS A 58 -1.85 4.20 -3.88
CA HIS A 58 -3.00 4.02 -4.77
C HIS A 58 -3.52 2.57 -4.80
N SER A 59 -2.68 1.60 -4.43
CA SER A 59 -3.05 0.19 -4.35
C SER A 59 -3.87 -0.16 -3.10
N ILE A 60 -3.80 0.64 -2.02
CA ILE A 60 -4.46 0.36 -0.72
C ILE A 60 -5.94 0.03 -0.93
N ARG A 61 -6.65 0.85 -1.69
CA ARG A 61 -8.11 0.70 -1.86
C ARG A 61 -8.53 -0.60 -2.52
N TYR A 62 -7.62 -1.35 -3.14
CA TYR A 62 -7.94 -2.62 -3.81
C TYR A 62 -7.52 -3.85 -3.00
N ALA A 63 -6.77 -3.66 -1.90
CA ALA A 63 -6.13 -4.75 -1.17
C ALA A 63 -7.10 -5.77 -0.56
N ARG A 64 -8.37 -5.39 -0.35
CA ARG A 64 -9.43 -6.27 0.16
C ARG A 64 -9.81 -7.39 -0.82
N THR A 65 -9.76 -7.11 -2.12
CA THR A 65 -10.38 -7.96 -3.15
C THR A 65 -9.44 -8.30 -4.32
N ASN A 66 -8.26 -7.67 -4.40
CA ASN A 66 -7.35 -7.85 -5.52
C ASN A 66 -5.98 -8.35 -5.03
N ASN A 67 -5.58 -9.54 -5.50
CA ASN A 67 -4.34 -10.17 -5.09
C ASN A 67 -3.09 -9.41 -5.57
N ILE A 68 -3.17 -8.66 -6.66
CA ILE A 68 -2.05 -7.84 -7.14
C ILE A 68 -1.75 -6.73 -6.13
N ALA A 69 -2.78 -6.04 -5.62
CA ALA A 69 -2.60 -5.05 -4.56
C ALA A 69 -1.96 -5.67 -3.31
N PHE A 70 -2.38 -6.88 -2.93
CA PHE A 70 -1.77 -7.62 -1.82
C PHE A 70 -0.28 -7.92 -2.07
N ARG A 71 0.10 -8.40 -3.25
CA ARG A 71 1.51 -8.64 -3.64
C ARG A 71 2.34 -7.36 -3.66
N ILE A 72 1.78 -6.24 -4.12
CA ILE A 72 2.42 -4.93 -3.99
C ILE A 72 2.65 -4.59 -2.51
N GLY A 73 1.71 -4.91 -1.63
CA GLY A 73 1.87 -4.77 -0.18
C GLY A 73 3.07 -5.53 0.37
N LEU A 74 3.20 -6.81 0.00
CA LEU A 74 4.33 -7.65 0.38
C LEU A 74 5.66 -7.11 -0.15
N ALA A 75 5.71 -6.67 -1.41
CA ALA A 75 6.89 -6.04 -1.98
C ALA A 75 7.25 -4.72 -1.26
N ALA A 76 6.25 -3.92 -0.90
CA ALA A 76 6.43 -2.62 -0.26
C ALA A 76 6.96 -2.73 1.17
N ILE A 77 6.55 -3.75 1.96
CA ILE A 77 7.09 -3.93 3.32
C ILE A 77 8.57 -4.37 3.34
N ALA A 78 9.07 -4.91 2.23
CA ALA A 78 10.49 -5.22 2.05
C ALA A 78 11.32 -4.03 1.52
N ASP A 79 10.69 -2.86 1.29
CA ASP A 79 11.38 -1.71 0.71
C ASP A 79 12.43 -1.11 1.66
N ARG A 80 13.52 -0.61 1.08
CA ARG A 80 14.56 0.14 1.80
C ARG A 80 14.05 1.41 2.49
N SER A 81 13.01 2.04 1.94
CA SER A 81 12.44 3.29 2.44
C SER A 81 11.33 3.04 3.46
N SER A 82 11.46 3.64 4.65
CA SER A 82 10.46 3.50 5.73
C SER A 82 9.06 3.97 5.31
N ILE A 83 8.95 5.03 4.51
CA ILE A 83 7.65 5.52 4.04
C ILE A 83 6.99 4.55 3.06
N VAL A 84 7.77 3.80 2.28
CA VAL A 84 7.23 2.77 1.37
C VAL A 84 6.78 1.57 2.20
N ARG A 85 7.57 1.13 3.20
CA ARG A 85 7.16 0.08 4.14
C ARG A 85 5.87 0.40 4.86
N TYR A 86 5.73 1.64 5.35
CA TYR A 86 4.48 2.10 5.97
C TYR A 86 3.27 1.95 5.02
N ARG A 87 3.43 2.29 3.73
CA ARG A 87 2.36 2.07 2.73
C ARG A 87 2.09 0.59 2.47
N GLY A 88 3.13 -0.25 2.50
CA GLY A 88 2.96 -1.71 2.50
C GLY A 88 2.12 -2.19 3.68
N CYS A 89 2.43 -1.73 4.89
CA CYS A 89 1.63 -2.01 6.09
C CYS A 89 0.17 -1.56 5.93
N CYS A 90 -0.09 -0.38 5.36
CA CYS A 90 -1.45 0.05 5.04
C CYS A 90 -2.18 -0.94 4.13
N ILE A 91 -1.56 -1.37 3.02
CA ILE A 91 -2.16 -2.35 2.10
C ILE A 91 -2.52 -3.64 2.86
N LEU A 92 -1.57 -4.18 3.62
CA LEU A 92 -1.76 -5.46 4.31
C LEU A 92 -2.81 -5.36 5.42
N ALA A 93 -2.82 -4.26 6.20
CA ALA A 93 -3.86 -3.98 7.20
C ALA A 93 -5.24 -3.88 6.55
N TYR A 94 -5.35 -3.20 5.41
CA TYR A 94 -6.61 -3.11 4.70
C TYR A 94 -7.02 -4.43 4.04
N SER A 95 -6.08 -5.30 3.66
CA SER A 95 -6.43 -6.62 3.11
C SER A 95 -7.10 -7.53 4.15
N LEU A 96 -6.68 -7.42 5.42
CA LEU A 96 -6.95 -8.38 6.50
C LEU A 96 -6.61 -9.85 6.15
N SER A 97 -5.75 -10.07 5.15
CA SER A 97 -5.34 -11.42 4.79
C SER A 97 -4.35 -11.99 5.81
N ARG A 98 -4.65 -13.19 6.32
CA ARG A 98 -3.74 -13.92 7.22
C ARG A 98 -2.44 -14.34 6.53
N ASP A 99 -2.42 -14.40 5.21
CA ASP A 99 -1.24 -14.77 4.43
C ASP A 99 -0.10 -13.74 4.57
N ALA A 100 -0.41 -12.52 5.04
CA ALA A 100 0.60 -11.51 5.34
C ALA A 100 1.36 -11.75 6.66
N VAL A 101 0.79 -12.54 7.59
CA VAL A 101 1.32 -12.66 8.96
C VAL A 101 2.77 -13.13 8.98
N PRO A 102 3.19 -14.18 8.25
CA PRO A 102 4.59 -14.61 8.27
C PRO A 102 5.58 -13.52 7.83
N ALA A 103 5.22 -12.72 6.82
CA ALA A 103 6.07 -11.62 6.36
C ALA A 103 6.13 -10.49 7.39
N LEU A 104 5.03 -10.21 8.09
CA LEU A 104 4.95 -9.18 9.13
C LEU A 104 5.69 -9.58 10.40
N GLU A 105 5.67 -10.86 10.78
CA GLU A 105 6.45 -11.40 11.91
C GLU A 105 7.94 -11.16 11.70
N GLY A 106 8.43 -11.32 10.47
CA GLY A 106 9.82 -10.99 10.09
C GLY A 106 10.20 -9.53 10.34
N LEU A 107 9.24 -8.60 10.35
CA LEU A 107 9.49 -7.17 10.61
C LEU A 107 9.47 -6.80 12.11
N LEU A 108 9.03 -7.68 13.00
CA LEU A 108 8.95 -7.38 14.44
C LEU A 108 10.32 -7.11 15.07
N GLY A 109 11.38 -7.68 14.49
CA GLY A 109 12.77 -7.45 14.88
C GLY A 109 13.49 -6.37 14.06
N HIS A 110 12.79 -5.62 13.21
CA HIS A 110 13.42 -4.64 12.32
C HIS A 110 14.07 -3.48 13.12
N SER A 111 15.23 -3.00 12.65
CA SER A 111 16.02 -1.96 13.35
C SER A 111 15.29 -0.62 13.47
N ASP A 112 14.52 -0.25 12.45
CA ASP A 112 13.56 0.85 12.52
C ASP A 112 12.35 0.45 13.38
N LYS A 113 12.30 0.99 14.61
CA LYS A 113 11.24 0.74 15.58
C LYS A 113 9.84 1.04 15.04
N LYS A 114 9.70 2.08 14.22
CA LYS A 114 8.39 2.43 13.64
C LYS A 114 7.89 1.34 12.70
N THR A 115 8.78 0.76 11.89
CA THR A 115 8.44 -0.38 11.02
C THR A 115 7.97 -1.58 11.86
N ALA A 116 8.64 -1.91 12.95
CA ALA A 116 8.23 -3.01 13.84
C ALA A 116 6.89 -2.74 14.53
N GLU A 117 6.63 -1.51 14.96
CA GLU A 117 5.35 -1.09 15.54
C GLU A 117 4.22 -1.12 14.51
N ASP A 118 4.47 -0.64 13.28
CA ASP A 118 3.53 -0.72 12.17
C ASP A 118 3.16 -2.17 11.89
N ALA A 119 4.16 -3.07 11.79
CA ALA A 119 3.93 -4.50 11.57
C ALA A 119 3.06 -5.14 12.67
N ARG A 120 3.32 -4.81 13.94
CA ARG A 120 2.49 -5.27 15.06
C ARG A 120 1.05 -4.80 14.95
N ALA A 121 0.83 -3.54 14.58
CA ALA A 121 -0.51 -2.99 14.37
C ALA A 121 -1.23 -3.64 13.19
N VAL A 122 -0.52 -4.04 12.12
CA VAL A 122 -1.10 -4.79 11.01
C VAL A 122 -1.52 -6.19 11.47
N ILE A 123 -0.67 -6.91 12.20
CA ILE A 123 -0.99 -8.24 12.73
C ILE A 123 -2.24 -8.18 13.63
N ASP A 124 -2.29 -7.19 14.52
CA ASP A 124 -3.44 -6.96 15.40
C ASP A 124 -4.73 -6.67 14.61
N ALA A 125 -4.65 -5.82 13.58
CA ALA A 125 -5.78 -5.58 12.68
C ALA A 125 -6.26 -6.86 11.99
N ILE A 126 -5.36 -7.69 11.46
CA ILE A 126 -5.66 -8.99 10.82
C ILE A 126 -6.32 -9.95 11.81
N GLN A 127 -5.76 -10.08 13.02
CA GLN A 127 -6.26 -10.99 14.06
C GLN A 127 -7.68 -10.64 14.49
N ASN A 128 -7.96 -9.35 14.66
CA ASN A 128 -9.28 -8.84 15.03
C ASN A 128 -10.23 -8.65 13.83
N ARG A 129 -9.76 -8.94 12.61
CA ARG A 129 -10.49 -8.67 11.36
C ARG A 129 -11.02 -7.24 11.28
N ASN A 130 -10.24 -6.28 11.79
CA ASN A 130 -10.61 -4.87 11.84
C ASN A 130 -9.44 -3.98 11.41
N HIS A 131 -9.54 -3.43 10.21
CA HIS A 131 -8.48 -2.61 9.62
C HIS A 131 -8.30 -1.25 10.33
N HIS A 132 -9.28 -0.78 11.08
CA HIS A 132 -9.16 0.47 11.85
C HIS A 132 -8.10 0.35 12.94
N TYR A 133 -7.87 -0.83 13.50
CA TYR A 133 -6.87 -1.04 14.56
C TYR A 133 -5.43 -0.77 14.12
N PHE A 134 -5.17 -0.70 12.81
CA PHE A 134 -3.89 -0.24 12.31
C PHE A 134 -3.58 1.22 12.71
N ILE A 135 -4.61 2.09 12.67
CA ILE A 135 -4.51 3.48 13.13
C ILE A 135 -4.94 3.63 14.60
N ASP A 136 -5.96 2.87 15.03
CA ASP A 136 -6.47 2.84 16.39
C ASP A 136 -5.77 1.77 17.23
N ARG A 137 -4.47 1.94 17.42
CA ARG A 137 -3.61 0.93 18.09
C ARG A 137 -3.96 0.66 19.55
N LYS A 138 -4.81 1.50 20.15
CA LYS A 138 -5.28 1.35 21.54
C LYS A 138 -6.71 0.80 21.62
N HIS A 139 -7.32 0.47 20.48
CA HIS A 139 -8.71 0.02 20.38
C HIS A 139 -9.67 0.97 21.09
N SER A 140 -9.42 2.27 20.96
CA SER A 140 -10.19 3.32 21.63
C SER A 140 -11.59 3.49 21.05
N GLY A 141 -11.81 3.05 19.81
CA GLY A 141 -13.02 3.33 19.05
C GLY A 141 -13.15 4.79 18.60
N GLN A 142 -12.08 5.60 18.73
CA GLN A 142 -12.10 7.03 18.41
C GLN A 142 -11.41 7.37 17.08
N MET A 143 -10.69 6.41 16.50
CA MET A 143 -9.97 6.60 15.23
C MET A 143 -10.48 5.62 14.19
N PHE A 144 -11.03 6.16 13.10
CA PHE A 144 -11.57 5.39 11.99
C PHE A 144 -10.77 5.63 10.72
N TRP A 145 -10.47 4.56 10.01
CA TRP A 145 -9.75 4.62 8.75
C TRP A 145 -10.70 4.30 7.61
N GLU A 146 -11.23 5.32 6.94
CA GLU A 146 -12.01 5.15 5.73
C GLU A 146 -11.08 4.99 4.52
N VAL A 147 -11.15 3.85 3.83
CA VAL A 147 -10.41 3.60 2.58
C VAL A 147 -11.38 3.57 1.39
N ARG A 148 -12.54 2.94 1.58
CA ARG A 148 -13.69 2.97 0.68
C ARG A 148 -14.89 3.55 1.43
N LYS A 149 -15.80 4.16 0.67
CA LYS A 149 -17.06 4.65 1.20
C LYS A 149 -17.83 3.52 1.87
N GLY A 150 -18.22 3.72 3.12
CA GLY A 150 -18.93 2.73 3.93
C GLY A 150 -18.03 1.84 4.79
N ASP A 151 -16.71 2.07 4.81
CA ASP A 151 -15.82 1.41 5.77
C ASP A 151 -16.03 1.91 7.20
N VAL A 152 -16.63 3.10 7.38
CA VAL A 152 -17.00 3.66 8.68
C VAL A 152 -18.52 3.61 8.79
N ALA A 153 -19.02 2.90 9.81
CA ALA A 153 -20.45 2.76 10.12
C ALA A 153 -20.90 3.85 11.10
#